data_AF-A0A6P5X9U5-F1
#
_entry.id   AF-A0A6P5X9U5-F1
#
_cell.length_a   1.000
_cell.length_b   1.000
_cell.length_c   1.000
_cell.angle_alpha   90.00
_cell.angle_beta   90.00
_cell.angle_gamma   90.00
#
_symmetry.space_group_name_H-M   'P 1'
#
loop_
_entity.id
_entity.type
_entity.pdbx_description
1 polymer ?
#
loop_
_entity_poly.entity_id
_entity_poly.type
_entity_poly.pdbx_seq_one_letter_code
_entity_poly.pdbx_strand_id
1 'polypeptide(L)'
;MEASPIPIGSCPKEHQQIYKDWFNIADSDGDGRVTGNDATKFFAMSKLSRQELKQIWAIADSKRQGFLGLTEFTVAMQLVSLAQTGHEITSDVLKNSVDVENISLPLLEGLDALTAKRKDLTINGEPRMNGSSQPQVPTSAKWFTSKSARKSGPDKRSIPGNTVAVQADLPFGGLTTFGGAFLSKFECSQMPHPLLDQITFVDTPGVLSGEKQRTQRSYDFTGVISWFAAKCDLILLLFDPHKLDISDEFKRVISSLRGNDDKIRVVLNKAHQVDTQQLMRVYGALMWSLGKVLNTPEVVRVYIGSFNDKLINEGVNDPLGQDLFDKEQDDLIKDLLDIPRQACDRRINEFVKRARAAKIHAYIISHLKKEMPSMMGKAKAQQRLVDNLEDEFGKVQREFHLPAGDFPGVEHYREVLNSYSIDKFEKLKPKMIQALDDMLGYEIPELLKNFRNPYE
;
A
#
# COMPACT_ATOMS: atom_id res chain seq x y z
N MET A 1 29.69 30.88 28.94
CA MET A 1 28.39 31.58 28.86
C MET A 1 27.56 30.83 27.83
N GLU A 2 26.66 29.96 28.30
CA GLU A 2 25.73 29.23 27.44
C GLU A 2 24.72 30.22 26.86
N ALA A 3 24.58 30.25 25.54
CA ALA A 3 23.54 31.04 24.88
C ALA A 3 22.20 30.31 25.06
N SER A 4 21.27 30.93 25.79
CA SER A 4 19.92 30.43 25.99
C SER A 4 19.16 30.30 24.65
N PRO A 5 18.26 29.31 24.50
CA PRO A 5 17.47 29.14 23.28
C PRO A 5 16.56 30.36 23.08
N ILE A 6 16.60 30.93 21.88
CA ILE A 6 15.81 32.09 21.48
C ILE A 6 14.31 31.72 21.55
N PRO A 7 13.45 32.50 22.24
CA PRO A 7 12.01 32.24 22.25
C PRO A 7 11.44 32.47 20.86
N ILE A 8 10.88 31.43 20.25
CA ILE A 8 10.28 31.48 18.92
C ILE A 8 8.88 32.11 19.04
N GLY A 9 8.80 33.41 18.76
CA GLY A 9 7.56 34.18 18.77
C GLY A 9 7.01 34.45 17.36
N SER A 10 5.92 33.75 17.04
CA SER A 10 4.83 34.10 16.10
C SER A 10 5.18 34.71 14.73
N CYS A 11 5.42 33.84 13.74
CA CYS A 11 5.19 34.15 12.33
C CYS A 11 3.68 33.97 12.02
N PRO A 12 3.00 34.87 11.28
CA PRO A 12 1.58 34.71 10.92
C PRO A 12 1.32 33.33 10.29
N LYS A 13 0.21 32.67 10.66
CA LYS A 13 -0.12 31.29 10.21
C LYS A 13 -0.06 31.11 8.68
N GLU A 14 -0.30 32.18 7.93
CA GLU A 14 -0.25 32.20 6.46
C GLU A 14 1.18 32.14 5.91
N HIS A 15 2.16 32.79 6.54
CA HIS A 15 3.57 32.75 6.13
C HIS A 15 4.26 31.43 6.50
N GLN A 16 3.78 30.74 7.54
CA GLN A 16 4.33 29.43 7.93
C GLN A 16 4.13 28.37 6.85
N GLN A 17 2.99 28.38 6.17
CA GLN A 17 2.73 27.43 5.06
C GLN A 17 3.62 27.75 3.85
N ILE A 18 3.83 29.03 3.55
CA ILE A 18 4.69 29.48 2.45
C ILE A 18 6.15 29.07 2.70
N TYR A 19 6.68 29.32 3.90
CA TYR A 19 8.05 28.90 4.24
C TYR A 19 8.22 27.39 4.25
N LYS A 20 7.18 26.64 4.61
CA LYS A 20 7.18 25.18 4.50
C LYS A 20 7.23 24.71 3.04
N ASP A 21 6.47 25.36 2.15
CA ASP A 21 6.50 25.03 0.73
C ASP A 21 7.86 25.37 0.10
N TRP A 22 8.45 26.50 0.48
CA TRP A 22 9.80 26.89 0.07
C TRP A 22 10.89 25.98 0.62
N PHE A 23 10.75 25.55 1.88
CA PHE A 23 11.63 24.55 2.47
C PHE A 23 11.62 23.26 1.65
N ASN A 24 10.44 22.79 1.24
CA ASN A 24 10.29 21.60 0.38
C ASN A 24 10.77 21.81 -1.07
N ILE A 25 11.03 23.05 -1.50
CA ILE A 25 11.66 23.36 -2.80
C ILE A 25 13.18 23.41 -2.63
N ALA A 26 13.66 23.96 -1.51
CA ALA A 26 15.07 24.02 -1.17
C ALA A 26 15.64 22.64 -0.84
N ASP A 27 14.87 21.80 -0.14
CA ASP A 27 15.20 20.40 0.18
C ASP A 27 15.08 19.54 -1.09
N SER A 28 16.20 19.40 -1.80
CA SER A 28 16.24 18.80 -3.14
C SER A 28 16.09 17.27 -3.12
N ASP A 29 16.42 16.62 -2.00
CA ASP A 29 16.33 15.17 -1.81
C ASP A 29 15.19 14.72 -0.87
N GLY A 30 14.57 15.67 -0.16
CA GLY A 30 13.39 15.44 0.67
C GLY A 30 13.71 14.79 2.01
N ASP A 31 14.96 14.86 2.49
CA ASP A 31 15.40 14.25 3.74
C ASP A 31 15.04 15.09 4.99
N GLY A 32 14.43 16.27 4.78
CA GLY A 32 14.07 17.22 5.81
C GLY A 32 15.23 18.13 6.23
N ARG A 33 16.28 18.24 5.42
CA ARG A 33 17.48 19.05 5.68
C ARG A 33 17.90 19.82 4.44
N VAL A 34 17.98 21.13 4.55
CA VAL A 34 18.57 21.97 3.50
C VAL A 34 20.07 22.07 3.75
N THR A 35 20.88 21.40 2.93
CA THR A 35 22.35 21.46 3.06
C THR A 35 22.88 22.83 2.61
N GLY A 36 24.14 23.14 2.93
CA GLY A 36 24.78 24.38 2.47
C GLY A 36 24.78 24.54 0.94
N ASN A 37 24.85 23.43 0.19
CA ASN A 37 24.77 23.46 -1.27
C ASN A 37 23.36 23.77 -1.78
N ASP A 38 22.35 23.22 -1.13
CA ASP A 38 20.94 23.48 -1.43
C ASP A 38 20.54 24.92 -1.08
N ALA A 39 20.93 25.38 0.11
CA ALA A 39 20.70 26.75 0.55
C ALA A 39 21.42 27.76 -0.35
N THR A 40 22.63 27.46 -0.84
CA THR A 40 23.34 28.37 -1.75
C THR A 40 22.57 28.56 -3.06
N LYS A 41 22.01 27.48 -3.62
CA LYS A 41 21.20 27.54 -4.84
C LYS A 41 19.88 28.28 -4.60
N PHE A 42 19.20 27.96 -3.50
CA PHE A 42 17.90 28.53 -3.18
C PHE A 42 17.99 30.00 -2.76
N PHE A 43 18.91 30.36 -1.86
CA PHE A 43 19.06 31.74 -1.39
C PHE A 43 19.62 32.68 -2.46
N ALA A 44 20.35 32.18 -3.46
CA ALA A 44 20.78 33.00 -4.58
C ALA A 44 19.61 33.64 -5.36
N MET A 45 18.41 33.07 -5.26
CA MET A 45 17.18 33.62 -5.86
C MET A 45 16.74 34.94 -5.20
N SER A 46 17.25 35.26 -4.00
CA SER A 46 16.98 36.53 -3.31
C SER A 46 17.73 37.74 -3.88
N LYS A 47 18.65 37.54 -4.84
CA LYS A 47 19.56 38.55 -5.40
C LYS A 47 20.49 39.26 -4.40
N LEU A 48 20.54 38.81 -3.16
CA LEU A 48 21.53 39.30 -2.19
C LEU A 48 22.94 38.91 -2.62
N SER A 49 23.92 39.71 -2.22
CA SER A 49 25.33 39.42 -2.52
C SER A 49 25.78 38.12 -1.84
N ARG A 50 26.80 37.47 -2.41
CA ARG A 50 27.38 36.24 -1.81
C ARG A 50 27.87 36.47 -0.37
N GLN A 51 28.28 37.69 -0.04
CA GLN A 51 28.73 38.05 1.30
C GLN A 51 27.56 38.05 2.30
N GLU A 52 26.43 38.64 1.92
CA GLU A 52 25.21 38.66 2.72
C GLU A 52 24.63 37.25 2.91
N LEU A 53 24.58 36.44 1.84
CA LEU A 53 24.09 35.07 1.93
C LEU A 53 24.94 34.19 2.87
N LYS A 54 26.25 34.40 2.88
CA LYS A 54 27.16 33.71 3.79
C LYS A 54 26.93 34.14 5.25
N GLN A 55 26.61 35.41 5.48
CA GLN A 55 26.25 35.92 6.81
C GLN A 55 24.91 35.34 7.28
N ILE A 56 23.90 35.32 6.41
CA ILE A 56 22.57 34.73 6.70
C ILE A 56 22.72 33.24 7.06
N TRP A 57 23.49 32.48 6.28
CA TRP A 57 23.77 31.08 6.57
C TRP A 57 24.44 30.90 7.94
N ALA A 58 25.46 31.71 8.25
CA ALA A 58 26.20 31.59 9.51
C ALA A 58 25.33 31.92 10.74
N ILE A 59 24.33 32.78 10.59
CA ILE A 59 23.37 33.12 11.66
C ILE A 59 22.31 32.02 11.79
N ALA A 60 21.78 31.51 10.68
CA ALA A 60 20.78 30.45 10.66
C ALA A 60 21.33 29.09 11.15
N ASP A 61 22.53 28.69 10.71
CA ASP A 61 23.27 27.53 11.20
C ASP A 61 24.10 27.86 12.45
N SER A 62 23.46 28.48 13.44
CA SER A 62 24.10 28.87 14.71
C SER A 62 24.76 27.69 15.45
N LYS A 63 24.27 26.47 15.22
CA LYS A 63 24.79 25.22 15.80
C LYS A 63 25.93 24.61 14.99
N ARG A 64 26.27 25.16 13.82
CA ARG A 64 27.30 24.65 12.89
C ARG A 64 27.10 23.18 12.51
N GLN A 65 25.85 22.76 12.33
CA GLN A 65 25.50 21.38 12.00
C GLN A 65 25.65 21.09 10.49
N GLY A 66 25.84 22.12 9.66
CA GLY A 66 26.07 22.00 8.21
C GLY A 66 24.80 21.86 7.38
N PHE A 67 23.63 21.93 8.02
CA PHE A 67 22.31 21.88 7.38
C PHE A 67 21.29 22.70 8.18
N LEU A 68 20.20 23.12 7.51
CA LEU A 68 19.08 23.82 8.13
C LEU A 68 17.85 22.92 8.16
N GLY A 69 17.25 22.76 9.34
CA GLY A 69 15.88 22.24 9.46
C GLY A 69 14.86 23.33 9.18
N LEU A 70 13.56 22.99 9.22
CA LEU A 70 12.48 23.94 8.92
C LEU A 70 12.52 25.21 9.80
N THR A 71 12.88 25.06 11.07
CA THR A 71 12.97 26.19 12.02
C THR A 71 14.13 27.12 11.65
N GLU A 72 15.33 26.56 11.45
CA GLU A 72 16.51 27.34 11.07
C GLU A 72 16.35 27.96 9.66
N PHE A 73 15.65 27.29 8.75
CA PHE A 73 15.32 27.82 7.43
C PHE A 73 14.33 28.99 7.50
N THR A 74 13.35 28.93 8.39
CA THR A 74 12.40 30.04 8.60
C THR A 74 13.14 31.30 9.09
N VAL A 75 14.10 31.13 10.00
CA VAL A 75 14.97 32.22 10.45
C VAL A 75 15.79 32.78 9.28
N ALA A 76 16.33 31.91 8.42
CA ALA A 76 17.04 32.35 7.21
C ALA A 76 16.13 33.18 6.28
N MET A 77 14.88 32.79 6.06
CA MET A 77 13.93 33.55 5.22
C MET A 77 13.57 34.92 5.79
N GLN A 78 13.43 35.03 7.11
CA GLN A 78 13.21 36.32 7.77
C GLN A 78 14.43 37.24 7.62
N LEU A 79 15.64 36.70 7.76
CA LEU A 79 16.89 37.46 7.56
C LEU A 79 17.07 37.90 6.11
N VAL A 80 16.68 37.07 5.13
CA VAL A 80 16.66 37.45 3.71
C VAL A 80 15.73 38.64 3.48
N SER A 81 14.52 38.63 4.05
CA SER A 81 13.59 39.75 3.91
C SER A 81 14.13 41.04 4.54
N LEU A 82 14.79 40.95 5.69
CA LEU A 82 15.39 42.12 6.35
C LEU A 82 16.55 42.68 5.52
N ALA A 83 17.39 41.82 4.97
CA ALA A 83 18.48 42.22 4.08
C ALA A 83 17.96 42.93 2.82
N GLN A 84 16.89 42.40 2.21
CA GLN A 84 16.29 42.99 1.01
C GLN A 84 15.64 44.36 1.25
N THR A 85 15.22 44.65 2.48
CA THR A 85 14.70 45.97 2.88
C THR A 85 15.79 46.94 3.30
N GLY A 86 17.07 46.55 3.21
CA GLY A 86 18.23 47.40 3.49
C GLY A 86 18.64 47.45 4.96
N HIS A 87 18.13 46.56 5.80
CA HIS A 87 18.54 46.46 7.21
C HIS A 87 19.84 45.67 7.35
N GLU A 88 20.66 46.03 8.34
CA GLU A 88 21.91 45.31 8.61
C GLU A 88 21.65 43.89 9.12
N ILE A 89 22.35 42.91 8.54
CA ILE A 89 22.22 41.49 8.85
C ILE A 89 22.99 41.17 10.14
N THR A 90 22.37 41.39 11.30
CA THR A 90 22.95 41.06 12.61
C THR A 90 22.02 40.18 13.45
N SER A 91 22.61 39.33 14.30
CA SER A 91 21.87 38.40 15.18
C SER A 91 20.97 39.12 16.21
N ASP A 92 21.28 40.38 16.51
CA ASP A 92 20.58 41.18 17.51
C ASP A 92 19.32 41.87 16.97
N VAL A 93 19.18 42.00 15.63
CA VAL A 93 18.01 42.58 14.95
C VAL A 93 16.75 41.72 15.14
N LEU A 94 16.89 40.41 15.32
CA LEU A 94 15.76 39.52 15.64
C LEU A 94 15.33 39.62 17.12
N LYS A 95 16.14 40.24 17.99
CA LYS A 95 15.91 40.30 19.45
C LYS A 95 15.43 41.66 19.96
N ASN A 96 15.84 42.76 19.33
CA ASN A 96 15.55 44.12 19.79
C ASN A 96 14.56 44.83 18.86
N SER A 97 13.28 44.73 19.23
CA SER A 97 12.16 45.61 18.88
C SER A 97 11.65 45.68 17.42
N VAL A 98 10.38 45.26 17.31
CA VAL A 98 9.26 45.87 16.54
C VAL A 98 8.98 45.31 15.14
N ASP A 99 7.77 44.75 15.01
CA ASP A 99 7.03 44.37 13.80
C ASP A 99 7.41 43.08 13.05
N VAL A 100 7.63 41.96 13.77
CA VAL A 100 7.61 40.61 13.16
C VAL A 100 6.26 40.28 12.48
N GLU A 101 5.19 40.98 12.85
CA GLU A 101 3.87 40.87 12.21
C GLU A 101 3.76 41.59 10.84
N ASN A 102 4.71 42.47 10.48
CA ASN A 102 4.73 43.20 9.20
C ASN A 102 5.94 42.88 8.31
N ILE A 103 6.70 41.81 8.60
CA ILE A 103 7.77 41.36 7.71
C ILE A 103 7.14 40.86 6.40
N SER A 104 7.31 41.63 5.33
CA SER A 104 6.94 41.24 3.97
C SER A 104 7.65 39.95 3.57
N LEU A 105 7.04 39.11 2.74
CA LEU A 105 7.74 37.93 2.23
C LEU A 105 8.97 38.34 1.41
N PRO A 106 10.10 37.63 1.54
CA PRO A 106 11.28 37.93 0.74
C PRO A 106 10.98 37.66 -0.74
N LEU A 107 11.50 38.53 -1.61
CA LEU A 107 11.36 38.40 -3.05
C LEU A 107 12.38 37.37 -3.55
N LEU A 108 11.90 36.25 -4.08
CA LEU A 108 12.74 35.18 -4.64
C LEU A 108 12.48 35.08 -6.15
N GLU A 109 13.39 35.62 -6.95
CA GLU A 109 13.23 35.68 -8.40
C GLU A 109 13.26 34.27 -9.02
N GLY A 110 12.30 33.98 -9.89
CA GLY A 110 12.15 32.66 -10.51
C GLY A 110 11.50 31.62 -9.59
N LEU A 111 11.16 31.96 -8.34
CA LEU A 111 10.43 31.05 -7.46
C LEU A 111 9.01 30.82 -7.96
N ASP A 112 8.37 31.84 -8.55
CA ASP A 112 7.09 31.69 -9.25
C ASP A 112 7.20 30.71 -10.42
N ALA A 113 8.33 30.67 -11.13
CA ALA A 113 8.58 29.70 -12.20
C ALA A 113 8.90 28.29 -11.67
N LEU A 114 9.51 28.15 -10.49
CA LEU A 114 9.70 26.84 -9.83
C LEU A 114 8.39 26.32 -9.21
N THR A 115 7.60 27.21 -8.63
CA THR A 115 6.28 26.93 -8.07
C THR A 115 5.26 26.67 -9.18
N ALA A 116 5.36 27.40 -10.30
CA ALA A 116 4.62 27.16 -11.54
C ALA A 116 5.11 25.90 -12.24
N LYS A 117 6.40 25.57 -12.34
CA LYS A 117 6.85 24.25 -12.84
C LYS A 117 6.30 23.10 -12.00
N ARG A 118 6.21 23.27 -10.68
CA ARG A 118 5.62 22.28 -9.78
C ARG A 118 4.07 22.22 -9.91
N LYS A 119 3.41 23.34 -10.29
CA LYS A 119 1.96 23.45 -10.57
C LYS A 119 1.53 23.13 -12.02
N ASP A 120 2.39 23.33 -13.02
CA ASP A 120 2.24 23.00 -14.45
C ASP A 120 2.52 21.51 -14.68
N LEU A 121 3.34 20.89 -13.83
CA LEU A 121 3.35 19.43 -13.67
C LEU A 121 2.01 18.88 -13.13
N THR A 122 1.05 19.75 -12.78
CA THR A 122 -0.29 19.38 -12.30
C THR A 122 -1.44 19.80 -13.22
N ILE A 123 -1.24 20.65 -14.25
CA ILE A 123 -2.36 21.23 -15.02
C ILE A 123 -2.01 21.40 -16.53
N ASN A 124 -2.61 20.54 -17.38
CA ASN A 124 -2.94 20.67 -18.82
C ASN A 124 -2.03 20.07 -19.92
N GLY A 125 -2.51 18.98 -20.54
CA GLY A 125 -2.93 19.00 -21.96
C GLY A 125 -4.47 18.90 -21.97
N GLU A 126 -5.26 19.63 -22.76
CA GLU A 126 -5.17 19.83 -24.22
C GLU A 126 -6.11 21.00 -24.71
N PRO A 127 -6.35 21.28 -26.03
CA PRO A 127 -6.19 22.62 -26.63
C PRO A 127 -7.48 23.43 -26.95
N ARG A 128 -7.25 24.67 -27.43
CA ARG A 128 -8.19 25.80 -27.69
C ARG A 128 -9.29 25.52 -28.74
N MET A 129 -10.53 25.99 -28.49
CA MET A 129 -11.14 27.20 -29.10
C MET A 129 -12.59 27.50 -28.61
N ASN A 130 -12.74 28.73 -28.09
CA ASN A 130 -13.88 29.67 -28.00
C ASN A 130 -15.34 29.26 -27.74
N GLY A 131 -15.88 29.86 -26.66
CA GLY A 131 -17.31 30.15 -26.47
C GLY A 131 -17.68 30.32 -25.00
N SER A 132 -17.81 31.57 -24.53
CA SER A 132 -18.13 32.01 -23.17
C SER A 132 -19.01 31.07 -22.32
N SER A 133 -18.49 30.60 -21.18
CA SER A 133 -19.22 30.16 -19.97
C SER A 133 -18.24 29.91 -18.81
N GLN A 134 -18.67 30.20 -17.57
CA GLN A 134 -17.92 30.10 -16.30
C GLN A 134 -17.10 28.79 -16.15
N PRO A 135 -15.85 28.78 -15.61
CA PRO A 135 -15.10 27.55 -15.48
C PRO A 135 -15.27 26.87 -14.12
N GLN A 136 -15.78 25.63 -14.17
CA GLN A 136 -15.65 24.59 -13.14
C GLN A 136 -14.24 23.98 -13.14
N VAL A 137 -13.75 23.62 -11.96
CA VAL A 137 -12.40 23.09 -11.70
C VAL A 137 -12.36 21.55 -11.86
N PRO A 138 -11.39 20.94 -12.58
CA PRO A 138 -11.29 19.48 -12.68
C PRO A 138 -10.57 18.83 -11.49
N THR A 139 -11.02 17.63 -11.14
CA THR A 139 -10.77 16.88 -9.90
C THR A 139 -9.74 15.74 -10.03
N SER A 140 -8.48 15.99 -10.40
CA SER A 140 -7.48 14.88 -10.51
C SER A 140 -6.39 14.86 -9.43
N ALA A 141 -6.18 15.94 -8.65
CA ALA A 141 -5.06 16.00 -7.70
C ALA A 141 -5.28 15.30 -6.34
N LYS A 142 -6.37 14.53 -6.14
CA LYS A 142 -6.65 13.82 -4.86
C LYS A 142 -6.23 12.34 -4.86
N TRP A 143 -5.44 11.89 -5.83
CA TRP A 143 -5.35 10.47 -6.19
C TRP A 143 -4.49 9.54 -5.30
N PHE A 144 -3.67 9.99 -4.35
CA PHE A 144 -2.65 9.10 -3.75
C PHE A 144 -2.35 9.26 -2.24
N THR A 145 -3.32 9.54 -1.38
CA THR A 145 -3.04 9.65 0.08
C THR A 145 -3.93 8.83 1.01
N SER A 146 -4.76 7.91 0.50
CA SER A 146 -5.59 7.04 1.34
C SER A 146 -5.77 5.64 0.73
N LYS A 147 -5.94 4.61 1.57
CA LYS A 147 -6.21 3.25 1.09
C LYS A 147 -7.50 3.27 0.30
N SER A 148 -7.44 3.03 -0.99
CA SER A 148 -8.58 3.31 -1.86
C SER A 148 -8.98 2.07 -2.65
N ALA A 149 -10.22 1.63 -2.47
CA ALA A 149 -10.86 0.73 -3.42
C ALA A 149 -11.48 1.56 -4.55
N ARG A 150 -11.08 1.31 -5.80
CA ARG A 150 -11.63 1.96 -6.99
C ARG A 150 -12.65 1.06 -7.67
N LYS A 151 -13.90 1.49 -7.76
CA LYS A 151 -15.02 0.73 -8.34
C LYS A 151 -15.87 1.60 -9.27
N SER A 152 -16.60 1.01 -10.20
CA SER A 152 -17.58 1.75 -11.00
C SER A 152 -18.67 2.35 -10.11
N GLY A 153 -19.14 3.53 -10.50
CA GLY A 153 -20.28 4.23 -9.91
C GLY A 153 -20.81 5.30 -10.87
N PRO A 154 -22.06 5.74 -10.69
CA PRO A 154 -22.72 6.67 -11.61
C PRO A 154 -22.01 8.04 -11.64
N ASP A 155 -21.44 8.44 -10.51
CA ASP A 155 -20.77 9.72 -10.34
C ASP A 155 -19.37 9.53 -9.75
N LYS A 156 -18.49 10.48 -10.06
CA LYS A 156 -17.17 10.56 -9.43
C LYS A 156 -17.32 10.99 -7.97
N ARG A 157 -17.11 10.06 -7.04
CA ARG A 157 -17.24 10.32 -5.60
C ARG A 157 -16.23 9.55 -4.77
N SER A 158 -15.98 10.05 -3.57
CA SER A 158 -15.16 9.39 -2.56
C SER A 158 -16.05 9.06 -1.35
N ILE A 159 -16.01 7.81 -0.90
CA ILE A 159 -16.81 7.29 0.20
C ILE A 159 -15.86 6.92 1.35
N PRO A 160 -16.01 7.50 2.55
CA PRO A 160 -15.18 7.17 3.70
C PRO A 160 -15.35 5.71 4.16
N GLY A 161 -14.29 5.10 4.65
CA GLY A 161 -14.24 3.67 4.99
C GLY A 161 -15.28 3.23 6.03
N ASN A 162 -15.59 4.07 7.02
CA ASN A 162 -16.67 3.79 7.98
C ASN A 162 -18.04 3.61 7.29
N THR A 163 -18.31 4.37 6.24
CA THR A 163 -19.54 4.29 5.46
C THR A 163 -19.51 3.09 4.51
N VAL A 164 -18.36 2.87 3.85
CA VAL A 164 -18.14 1.73 2.94
C VAL A 164 -18.34 0.39 3.66
N ALA A 165 -17.91 0.30 4.91
CA ALA A 165 -17.98 -0.94 5.70
C ALA A 165 -19.41 -1.28 6.21
N VAL A 166 -20.39 -0.40 6.05
CA VAL A 166 -21.80 -0.67 6.43
C VAL A 166 -22.74 -0.75 5.22
N GLN A 167 -22.23 -0.48 4.03
CA GLN A 167 -22.99 -0.58 2.77
C GLN A 167 -23.12 -2.05 2.35
N ALA A 168 -24.36 -2.56 2.36
CA ALA A 168 -24.65 -3.96 2.06
C ALA A 168 -24.38 -4.35 0.59
N ASP A 169 -24.40 -3.37 -0.31
CA ASP A 169 -24.11 -3.52 -1.75
C ASP A 169 -22.61 -3.54 -2.06
N LEU A 170 -21.75 -3.32 -1.06
CA LEU A 170 -20.30 -3.33 -1.21
C LEU A 170 -19.64 -4.52 -0.47
N PRO A 171 -18.62 -5.15 -1.07
CA PRO A 171 -17.98 -6.36 -0.52
C PRO A 171 -16.99 -6.05 0.62
N PHE A 172 -17.17 -4.93 1.34
CA PHE A 172 -16.21 -4.41 2.32
C PHE A 172 -16.72 -4.48 3.77
N GLY A 173 -17.90 -5.06 4.01
CA GLY A 173 -18.47 -5.15 5.36
C GLY A 173 -17.59 -5.88 6.38
N GLY A 174 -16.82 -6.87 5.92
CA GLY A 174 -15.87 -7.61 6.75
C GLY A 174 -14.68 -6.78 7.26
N LEU A 175 -14.46 -5.57 6.74
CA LEU A 175 -13.38 -4.69 7.20
C LEU A 175 -13.68 -4.03 8.55
N THR A 176 -14.92 -4.09 9.02
CA THR A 176 -15.32 -3.60 10.36
C THR A 176 -14.51 -4.23 11.50
N THR A 177 -14.02 -5.46 11.32
CA THR A 177 -13.21 -6.19 12.30
C THR A 177 -11.86 -5.52 12.60
N PHE A 178 -11.34 -4.70 11.68
CA PHE A 178 -10.09 -3.96 11.87
C PHE A 178 -10.27 -2.61 12.60
N GLY A 179 -11.53 -2.24 12.91
CA GLY A 179 -11.87 -1.10 13.75
C GLY A 179 -11.67 0.28 13.12
N GLY A 180 -12.06 1.32 13.86
CA GLY A 180 -12.08 2.71 13.38
C GLY A 180 -10.71 3.27 12.99
N ALA A 181 -9.62 2.76 13.59
CA ALA A 181 -8.25 3.19 13.26
C ALA A 181 -7.82 2.79 11.84
N PHE A 182 -8.33 1.66 11.34
CA PHE A 182 -8.17 1.26 9.94
C PHE A 182 -9.17 1.98 9.04
N LEU A 183 -10.45 1.97 9.41
CA LEU A 183 -11.54 2.49 8.57
C LEU A 183 -11.44 3.99 8.31
N SER A 184 -10.86 4.77 9.23
CA SER A 184 -10.56 6.20 9.03
C SER A 184 -9.49 6.45 7.97
N LYS A 185 -8.68 5.43 7.62
CA LYS A 185 -7.64 5.47 6.58
C LYS A 185 -8.03 4.68 5.33
N PHE A 186 -9.25 4.15 5.30
CA PHE A 186 -9.82 3.43 4.16
C PHE A 186 -10.85 4.31 3.47
N GLU A 187 -10.89 4.21 2.14
CA GLU A 187 -11.70 5.02 1.26
C GLU A 187 -12.14 4.17 0.08
N CYS A 188 -13.32 4.44 -0.48
CA CYS A 188 -13.73 3.92 -1.78
C CYS A 188 -13.94 5.07 -2.74
N SER A 189 -13.12 5.12 -3.78
CA SER A 189 -13.29 6.07 -4.88
C SER A 189 -14.12 5.41 -5.97
N GLN A 190 -15.19 6.07 -6.39
CA GLN A 190 -16.02 5.63 -7.51
C GLN A 190 -15.94 6.62 -8.65
N MET A 191 -15.97 6.12 -9.88
CA MET A 191 -16.11 6.94 -11.09
C MET A 191 -16.65 6.08 -12.24
N PRO A 192 -17.36 6.69 -13.21
CA PRO A 192 -17.80 5.97 -14.40
C PRO A 192 -16.58 5.68 -15.29
N HIS A 193 -16.27 4.39 -15.48
CA HIS A 193 -15.19 3.97 -16.36
C HIS A 193 -15.42 2.50 -16.78
N PRO A 194 -15.36 2.14 -18.08
CA PRO A 194 -15.64 0.78 -18.56
C PRO A 194 -14.81 -0.31 -17.89
N LEU A 195 -13.52 -0.04 -17.64
CA LEU A 195 -12.65 -0.97 -16.89
C LEU A 195 -13.14 -1.22 -15.46
N LEU A 196 -13.71 -0.22 -14.79
CA LEU A 196 -14.17 -0.33 -13.41
C LEU A 196 -15.51 -1.04 -13.28
N ASP A 197 -16.22 -1.25 -14.40
CA ASP A 197 -17.40 -2.12 -14.47
C ASP A 197 -17.01 -3.59 -14.34
N GLN A 198 -15.78 -3.92 -14.76
CA GLN A 198 -15.25 -5.29 -14.79
C GLN A 198 -14.30 -5.60 -13.63
N ILE A 199 -13.48 -4.62 -13.24
CA ILE A 199 -12.38 -4.81 -12.29
C ILE A 199 -12.43 -3.74 -11.20
N THR A 200 -12.19 -4.13 -9.96
CA THR A 200 -12.00 -3.21 -8.83
C THR A 200 -10.53 -3.21 -8.42
N PHE A 201 -9.90 -2.04 -8.39
CA PHE A 201 -8.52 -1.90 -7.91
C PHE A 201 -8.51 -1.62 -6.41
N VAL A 202 -7.65 -2.32 -5.67
CA VAL A 202 -7.39 -2.01 -4.26
C VAL A 202 -5.98 -1.48 -4.14
N ASP A 203 -5.88 -0.18 -3.86
CA ASP A 203 -4.59 0.47 -3.62
C ASP A 203 -4.21 0.39 -2.14
N THR A 204 -2.99 -0.04 -1.86
CA THR A 204 -2.50 -0.27 -0.50
C THR A 204 -1.39 0.74 -0.16
N PRO A 205 -1.23 1.14 1.11
CA PRO A 205 -0.13 2.01 1.49
C PRO A 205 1.19 1.30 1.25
N GLY A 206 2.23 2.06 0.89
CA GLY A 206 3.58 1.55 0.77
C GLY A 206 3.99 0.71 1.98
N VAL A 207 4.66 -0.40 1.72
CA VAL A 207 5.29 -1.19 2.77
C VAL A 207 6.49 -0.39 3.28
N LEU A 208 6.55 -0.18 4.59
CA LEU A 208 7.56 0.68 5.19
C LEU A 208 8.89 -0.10 5.26
N SER A 209 9.98 0.64 5.10
CA SER A 209 11.34 0.09 5.21
C SER A 209 11.95 0.63 6.50
N GLY A 210 12.32 -0.29 7.40
CA GLY A 210 12.99 0.04 8.67
C GLY A 210 12.10 -0.01 9.91
N GLU A 211 12.73 -0.27 11.05
CA GLU A 211 12.05 -0.61 12.31
C GLU A 211 11.31 0.57 12.96
N LYS A 212 11.80 1.80 12.78
CA LYS A 212 11.20 3.02 13.33
C LYS A 212 9.87 3.43 12.68
N GLN A 213 9.59 2.94 11.48
CA GLN A 213 8.31 3.19 10.79
C GLN A 213 7.23 2.17 11.16
N ARG A 214 7.60 1.00 11.71
CA ARG A 214 6.66 -0.06 12.13
C ARG A 214 5.72 0.37 13.26
N THR A 215 6.21 1.19 14.18
CA THR A 215 5.45 1.68 15.35
C THR A 215 4.37 2.72 14.99
N GLN A 216 4.25 3.13 13.73
CA GLN A 216 3.27 4.14 13.31
C GLN A 216 1.92 3.59 12.84
N ARG A 217 1.78 2.28 12.57
CA ARG A 217 0.49 1.72 12.15
C ARG A 217 -0.38 1.43 13.37
N SER A 218 -1.47 2.18 13.50
CA SER A 218 -2.48 2.03 14.55
C SER A 218 -3.47 0.86 14.32
N TYR A 219 -3.16 -0.05 13.41
CA TYR A 219 -4.02 -1.17 13.00
C TYR A 219 -3.16 -2.33 12.47
N ASP A 220 -3.69 -3.55 12.50
CA ASP A 220 -3.03 -4.74 11.95
C ASP A 220 -2.98 -4.68 10.42
N PHE A 221 -1.82 -4.28 9.87
CA PHE A 221 -1.65 -4.18 8.43
C PHE A 221 -1.58 -5.53 7.73
N THR A 222 -0.87 -6.49 8.32
CA THR A 222 -0.74 -7.84 7.78
C THR A 222 -2.08 -8.56 7.72
N GLY A 223 -2.91 -8.44 8.76
CA GLY A 223 -4.27 -9.00 8.76
C GLY A 223 -5.16 -8.37 7.69
N VAL A 224 -5.08 -7.05 7.49
CA VAL A 224 -5.80 -6.37 6.40
C VAL A 224 -5.36 -6.89 5.03
N ILE A 225 -4.05 -7.01 4.78
CA ILE A 225 -3.56 -7.53 3.49
C ILE A 225 -4.01 -8.97 3.28
N SER A 226 -3.90 -9.83 4.29
CA SER A 226 -4.39 -11.21 4.23
C SER A 226 -5.90 -11.28 3.94
N TRP A 227 -6.69 -10.38 4.53
CA TRP A 227 -8.13 -10.30 4.26
C TRP A 227 -8.46 -9.96 2.79
N PHE A 228 -7.70 -9.03 2.19
CA PHE A 228 -7.84 -8.70 0.77
C PHE A 228 -7.30 -9.83 -0.12
N ALA A 229 -6.16 -10.42 0.23
CA ALA A 229 -5.56 -11.54 -0.49
C ALA A 229 -6.55 -12.70 -0.66
N ALA A 230 -7.31 -13.02 0.40
CA ALA A 230 -8.33 -14.05 0.38
C ALA A 230 -9.51 -13.75 -0.57
N LYS A 231 -9.75 -12.50 -0.97
CA LYS A 231 -10.92 -12.06 -1.75
C LYS A 231 -10.59 -11.55 -3.15
N CYS A 232 -9.36 -11.10 -3.37
CA CYS A 232 -8.92 -10.63 -4.67
C CYS A 232 -8.67 -11.82 -5.63
N ASP A 233 -8.68 -11.50 -6.92
CA ASP A 233 -8.38 -12.43 -7.99
C ASP A 233 -6.89 -12.41 -8.37
N LEU A 234 -6.22 -11.26 -8.19
CA LEU A 234 -4.81 -11.05 -8.52
C LEU A 234 -4.14 -10.12 -7.49
N ILE A 235 -2.85 -10.38 -7.21
CA ILE A 235 -2.01 -9.59 -6.31
C ILE A 235 -0.76 -9.12 -7.05
N LEU A 236 -0.58 -7.81 -7.18
CA LEU A 236 0.65 -7.22 -7.76
C LEU A 236 1.65 -6.88 -6.65
N LEU A 237 2.84 -7.46 -6.73
CA LEU A 237 4.00 -7.07 -5.92
C LEU A 237 4.93 -6.18 -6.75
N LEU A 238 4.98 -4.90 -6.42
CA LEU A 238 5.76 -3.91 -7.16
C LEU A 238 7.16 -3.74 -6.54
N PHE A 239 8.20 -3.79 -7.38
CA PHE A 239 9.59 -3.56 -7.02
C PHE A 239 10.19 -2.47 -7.90
N ASP A 240 11.19 -1.78 -7.36
CA ASP A 240 11.97 -0.75 -8.04
C ASP A 240 13.45 -1.21 -8.10
N PRO A 241 14.11 -1.22 -9.28
CA PRO A 241 15.50 -1.62 -9.43
C PRO A 241 16.49 -0.93 -8.48
N HIS A 242 16.20 0.32 -8.10
CA HIS A 242 17.05 1.09 -7.19
C HIS A 242 16.80 0.79 -5.72
N LYS A 243 15.67 0.16 -5.38
CA LYS A 243 15.23 -0.13 -4.02
C LYS A 243 14.67 -1.55 -3.90
N LEU A 244 15.52 -2.54 -4.22
CA LEU A 244 15.16 -3.95 -4.17
C LEU A 244 15.06 -4.56 -2.75
N ASP A 245 15.32 -3.77 -1.70
CA ASP A 245 15.35 -4.30 -0.34
C ASP A 245 13.99 -4.84 0.10
N ILE A 246 13.91 -6.17 0.26
CA ILE A 246 12.75 -6.82 0.89
C ILE A 246 12.88 -6.66 2.42
N SER A 247 12.33 -5.56 2.94
CA SER A 247 12.29 -5.27 4.37
C SER A 247 11.55 -6.38 5.15
N ASP A 248 11.78 -6.55 6.46
CA ASP A 248 11.05 -7.62 7.17
C ASP A 248 9.55 -7.33 7.30
N GLU A 249 9.10 -6.08 7.16
CA GLU A 249 7.67 -5.81 7.04
C GLU A 249 7.13 -6.37 5.72
N PHE A 250 7.88 -6.22 4.62
CA PHE A 250 7.51 -6.79 3.34
C PHE A 250 7.57 -8.33 3.37
N LYS A 251 8.58 -8.92 4.01
CA LYS A 251 8.62 -10.38 4.23
C LYS A 251 7.38 -10.86 4.97
N ARG A 252 6.98 -10.18 6.06
CA ARG A 252 5.75 -10.52 6.80
C ARG A 252 4.49 -10.38 5.95
N VAL A 253 4.41 -9.34 5.12
CA VAL A 253 3.31 -9.18 4.16
C VAL A 253 3.28 -10.36 3.19
N ILE A 254 4.40 -10.70 2.54
CA ILE A 254 4.47 -11.84 1.62
C ILE A 254 4.11 -13.15 2.34
N SER A 255 4.61 -13.36 3.56
CA SER A 255 4.22 -14.52 4.37
C SER A 255 2.73 -14.56 4.72
N SER A 256 2.06 -13.41 4.83
CA SER A 256 0.60 -13.35 5.04
C SER A 256 -0.23 -13.65 3.79
N LEU A 257 0.41 -13.72 2.61
CA LEU A 257 -0.21 -14.09 1.33
C LEU A 257 -0.21 -15.61 1.08
N ARG A 258 0.47 -16.39 1.92
CA ARG A 258 0.64 -17.84 1.76
C ARG A 258 -0.70 -18.54 1.53
N GLY A 259 -0.75 -19.44 0.54
CA GLY A 259 -1.99 -20.08 0.10
C GLY A 259 -2.77 -19.28 -0.95
N ASN A 260 -2.27 -18.11 -1.33
CA ASN A 260 -2.74 -17.31 -2.48
C ASN A 260 -1.61 -17.07 -3.48
N ASP A 261 -0.58 -17.93 -3.47
CA ASP A 261 0.66 -17.78 -4.25
C ASP A 261 0.38 -17.74 -5.76
N ASP A 262 -0.66 -18.46 -6.21
CA ASP A 262 -1.13 -18.51 -7.59
C ASP A 262 -1.71 -17.18 -8.10
N LYS A 263 -2.14 -16.30 -7.18
CA LYS A 263 -2.64 -14.95 -7.50
C LYS A 263 -1.51 -13.93 -7.69
N ILE A 264 -0.29 -14.26 -7.27
CA ILE A 264 0.81 -13.31 -7.20
C ILE A 264 1.40 -13.10 -8.60
N ARG A 265 1.56 -11.83 -8.96
CA ARG A 265 2.36 -11.36 -10.09
C ARG A 265 3.34 -10.33 -9.58
N VAL A 266 4.59 -10.44 -9.99
CA VAL A 266 5.65 -9.52 -9.59
C VAL A 266 5.88 -8.54 -10.73
N VAL A 267 6.05 -7.26 -10.42
CA VAL A 267 6.38 -6.23 -11.40
C VAL A 267 7.64 -5.53 -10.96
N LEU A 268 8.69 -5.60 -11.78
CA LEU A 268 9.89 -4.80 -11.64
C LEU A 268 9.70 -3.52 -12.45
N ASN A 269 9.14 -2.49 -11.79
CA ASN A 269 8.80 -1.22 -12.40
C ASN A 269 10.02 -0.27 -12.44
N LYS A 270 10.01 0.70 -13.35
CA LYS A 270 11.10 1.66 -13.59
C LYS A 270 12.41 1.01 -14.06
N ALA A 271 12.31 -0.11 -14.78
CA ALA A 271 13.46 -0.81 -15.35
C ALA A 271 14.29 0.06 -16.30
N HIS A 272 13.69 1.06 -16.95
CA HIS A 272 14.38 2.05 -17.79
C HIS A 272 15.46 2.88 -17.09
N GLN A 273 15.49 2.88 -15.75
CA GLN A 273 16.45 3.67 -14.98
C GLN A 273 17.80 2.97 -14.81
N VAL A 274 17.94 1.71 -15.23
CA VAL A 274 19.16 0.92 -15.11
C VAL A 274 19.56 0.38 -16.48
N ASP A 275 20.86 0.15 -16.69
CA ASP A 275 21.33 -0.51 -17.91
C ASP A 275 21.01 -2.01 -17.92
N THR A 276 21.16 -2.67 -19.08
CA THR A 276 20.85 -4.09 -19.27
C THR A 276 21.61 -5.00 -18.30
N GLN A 277 22.88 -4.70 -18.02
CA GLN A 277 23.73 -5.55 -17.19
C GLN A 277 23.34 -5.43 -15.71
N GLN A 278 23.06 -4.22 -15.26
CA GLN A 278 22.53 -3.93 -13.93
C GLN A 278 21.12 -4.53 -13.77
N LEU A 279 20.26 -4.43 -14.79
CA LEU A 279 18.93 -5.02 -14.79
C LEU A 279 18.99 -6.54 -14.56
N MET A 280 19.90 -7.25 -15.23
CA MET A 280 20.07 -8.69 -15.03
C MET A 280 20.54 -9.05 -13.61
N ARG A 281 21.41 -8.22 -13.00
CA ARG A 281 21.84 -8.39 -11.60
C ARG A 281 20.69 -8.14 -10.63
N VAL A 282 19.93 -7.08 -10.86
CA VAL A 282 18.72 -6.69 -10.09
C VAL A 282 17.69 -7.82 -10.16
N TYR A 283 17.39 -8.32 -11.36
CA TYR A 283 16.47 -9.43 -11.58
C TYR A 283 16.90 -10.69 -10.83
N GLY A 284 18.18 -11.09 -10.96
CA GLY A 284 18.72 -12.24 -10.23
C GLY A 284 18.61 -12.10 -8.71
N ALA A 285 18.93 -10.91 -8.17
CA ALA A 285 18.80 -10.62 -6.74
C ALA A 285 17.35 -10.65 -6.25
N LEU A 286 16.41 -10.13 -7.05
CA LEU A 286 14.98 -10.17 -6.77
C LEU A 286 14.48 -11.63 -6.71
N MET A 287 14.76 -12.42 -7.74
CA MET A 287 14.33 -13.83 -7.80
C MET A 287 14.91 -14.66 -6.66
N TRP A 288 16.18 -14.46 -6.33
CA TRP A 288 16.83 -15.09 -5.18
C TRP A 288 16.12 -14.74 -3.86
N SER A 289 15.74 -13.48 -3.70
CA SER A 289 15.08 -13.00 -2.49
C SER A 289 13.63 -13.50 -2.39
N LEU A 290 12.89 -13.48 -3.50
CA LEU A 290 11.53 -14.02 -3.59
C LEU A 290 11.50 -15.53 -3.31
N GLY A 291 12.44 -16.30 -3.86
CA GLY A 291 12.54 -17.74 -3.62
C GLY A 291 12.71 -18.08 -2.13
N LYS A 292 13.40 -17.23 -1.36
CA LYS A 292 13.53 -17.40 0.10
C LYS A 292 12.26 -17.09 0.89
N VAL A 293 11.39 -16.22 0.38
CA VAL A 293 10.27 -15.66 1.15
C VAL A 293 8.94 -16.31 0.77
N LEU A 294 8.70 -16.57 -0.52
CA LEU A 294 7.45 -17.19 -0.98
C LEU A 294 7.37 -18.67 -0.60
N ASN A 295 8.51 -19.37 -0.48
CA ASN A 295 8.58 -20.78 -0.06
C ASN A 295 7.60 -21.67 -0.86
N THR A 296 7.52 -21.43 -2.17
CA THR A 296 6.82 -22.25 -3.15
C THR A 296 7.85 -22.81 -4.14
N PRO A 297 7.71 -24.06 -4.61
CA PRO A 297 8.57 -24.59 -5.66
C PRO A 297 8.33 -23.93 -7.03
N GLU A 298 7.21 -23.21 -7.19
CA GLU A 298 6.83 -22.57 -8.44
C GLU A 298 7.52 -21.21 -8.61
N VAL A 299 8.01 -20.94 -9.81
CA VAL A 299 8.66 -19.67 -10.14
C VAL A 299 7.58 -18.64 -10.46
N VAL A 300 7.55 -17.54 -9.70
CA VAL A 300 6.60 -16.45 -9.94
C VAL A 300 6.98 -15.66 -11.19
N ARG A 301 5.99 -15.34 -12.02
CA ARG A 301 6.15 -14.46 -13.19
C ARG A 301 6.48 -13.04 -12.74
N VAL A 302 7.59 -12.52 -13.25
CA VAL A 302 8.02 -11.12 -13.07
C VAL A 302 7.83 -10.38 -14.38
N TYR A 303 7.09 -9.28 -14.38
CA TYR A 303 6.96 -8.36 -15.50
C TYR A 303 7.97 -7.22 -15.36
N ILE A 304 8.83 -7.03 -16.36
CA ILE A 304 9.90 -6.02 -16.31
C ILE A 304 9.55 -4.86 -17.22
N GLY A 305 9.50 -3.63 -16.69
CA GLY A 305 9.18 -2.48 -17.53
C GLY A 305 9.12 -1.15 -16.82
N SER A 306 8.58 -0.15 -17.51
CA SER A 306 8.28 1.16 -16.97
C SER A 306 6.81 1.47 -17.15
N PHE A 307 6.03 1.29 -16.08
CA PHE A 307 4.59 1.45 -16.11
C PHE A 307 4.21 2.88 -15.74
N ASN A 308 4.55 3.84 -16.62
CA ASN A 308 4.24 5.26 -16.48
C ASN A 308 3.91 5.91 -17.83
N ASP A 309 3.07 6.94 -17.83
CA ASP A 309 2.67 7.67 -19.05
C ASP A 309 3.78 8.57 -19.62
N LYS A 310 4.97 8.56 -19.00
CA LYS A 310 6.09 9.39 -19.42
C LYS A 310 6.89 8.62 -20.46
N LEU A 311 7.09 9.23 -21.63
CA LEU A 311 8.02 8.76 -22.64
C LEU A 311 9.35 8.43 -21.95
N ILE A 312 9.80 7.19 -22.13
CA ILE A 312 11.11 6.74 -21.64
C ILE A 312 12.13 7.70 -22.25
N ASN A 313 12.93 8.34 -21.39
CA ASN A 313 13.89 9.36 -21.82
C ASN A 313 14.71 8.81 -22.99
N GLU A 314 14.60 9.46 -24.16
CA GLU A 314 15.26 9.12 -25.44
C GLU A 314 16.81 9.09 -25.38
N GLY A 315 17.40 9.23 -24.19
CA GLY A 315 18.85 9.30 -23.96
C GLY A 315 19.53 7.97 -23.63
N VAL A 316 18.78 6.90 -23.33
CA VAL A 316 19.33 5.55 -23.15
C VAL A 316 18.77 4.67 -24.27
N ASN A 317 19.32 4.85 -25.47
CA ASN A 317 19.02 4.02 -26.64
C ASN A 317 19.56 2.60 -26.43
N ASP A 318 18.88 1.79 -25.63
CA ASP A 318 18.97 0.33 -25.70
C ASP A 318 17.68 -0.20 -26.36
N PRO A 319 17.65 -0.34 -27.70
CA PRO A 319 16.48 -0.86 -28.42
C PRO A 319 16.04 -2.23 -27.93
N LEU A 320 16.96 -3.04 -27.40
CA LEU A 320 16.66 -4.36 -26.85
C LEU A 320 15.88 -4.26 -25.54
N GLY A 321 16.22 -3.27 -24.69
CA GLY A 321 15.49 -2.99 -23.45
C GLY A 321 14.06 -2.50 -23.72
N GLN A 322 13.88 -1.63 -24.71
CA GLN A 322 12.55 -1.10 -25.06
C GLN A 322 11.62 -2.19 -25.58
N ASP A 323 12.08 -3.02 -26.53
CA ASP A 323 11.29 -4.14 -27.06
C ASP A 323 10.92 -5.15 -25.95
N LEU A 324 11.83 -5.41 -25.01
CA LEU A 324 11.53 -6.21 -23.83
C LEU A 324 10.42 -5.58 -22.98
N PHE A 325 10.53 -4.28 -22.65
CA PHE A 325 9.55 -3.61 -21.79
C PHE A 325 8.16 -3.57 -22.43
N ASP A 326 8.08 -3.31 -23.73
CA ASP A 326 6.80 -3.27 -24.46
C ASP A 326 6.14 -4.66 -24.46
N LYS A 327 6.91 -5.72 -24.73
CA LYS A 327 6.41 -7.10 -24.69
C LYS A 327 5.95 -7.51 -23.29
N GLU A 328 6.71 -7.16 -22.26
CA GLU A 328 6.37 -7.46 -20.87
C GLU A 328 5.13 -6.68 -20.40
N GLN A 329 4.96 -5.44 -20.88
CA GLN A 329 3.76 -4.65 -20.63
C GLN A 329 2.53 -5.24 -21.33
N ASP A 330 2.66 -5.64 -22.60
CA ASP A 330 1.60 -6.32 -23.34
C ASP A 330 1.18 -7.62 -22.64
N ASP A 331 2.14 -8.41 -22.16
CA ASP A 331 1.85 -9.64 -21.43
C ASP A 331 1.17 -9.37 -20.08
N LEU A 332 1.57 -8.33 -19.36
CA LEU A 332 0.86 -7.92 -18.13
C LEU A 332 -0.57 -7.47 -18.45
N ILE A 333 -0.78 -6.68 -19.51
CA ILE A 333 -2.11 -6.22 -19.92
C ILE A 333 -3.00 -7.40 -20.29
N LYS A 334 -2.49 -8.38 -21.05
CA LYS A 334 -3.24 -9.60 -21.37
C LYS A 334 -3.65 -10.36 -20.12
N ASP A 335 -2.73 -10.55 -19.17
CA ASP A 335 -3.03 -11.24 -17.89
C ASP A 335 -4.08 -10.46 -17.07
N LEU A 336 -4.00 -9.12 -17.03
CA LEU A 336 -4.99 -8.27 -16.36
C LEU A 336 -6.38 -8.31 -17.04
N LEU A 337 -6.42 -8.38 -18.37
CA LEU A 337 -7.67 -8.46 -19.13
C LEU A 337 -8.34 -9.83 -19.03
N ASP A 338 -7.59 -10.89 -18.76
CA ASP A 338 -8.12 -12.25 -18.56
C ASP A 338 -8.67 -12.46 -17.13
N ILE A 339 -8.46 -11.50 -16.20
CA ILE A 339 -8.93 -11.59 -14.81
C ILE A 339 -10.43 -11.92 -14.72
N PRO A 340 -11.37 -11.23 -15.41
CA PRO A 340 -12.80 -11.54 -15.27
C PRO A 340 -13.13 -12.97 -15.69
N ARG A 341 -12.47 -13.46 -16.74
CA ARG A 341 -12.62 -14.83 -17.24
C ARG A 341 -12.14 -15.83 -16.19
N GLN A 342 -10.91 -15.65 -15.70
CA GLN A 342 -10.32 -16.51 -14.66
C GLN A 342 -11.07 -16.44 -13.32
N ALA A 343 -11.58 -15.27 -12.94
CA ALA A 343 -12.32 -15.07 -11.69
C ALA A 343 -13.59 -15.92 -11.64
N CYS A 344 -14.23 -16.14 -12.79
CA CYS A 344 -15.40 -17.01 -12.87
C CYS A 344 -15.07 -18.46 -12.50
N ASP A 345 -14.06 -19.02 -13.16
CA ASP A 345 -13.60 -20.39 -12.91
C ASP A 345 -13.05 -20.54 -11.49
N ARG A 346 -12.32 -19.51 -11.03
CA ARG A 346 -11.74 -19.47 -9.69
C ARG A 346 -12.81 -19.51 -8.61
N ARG A 347 -13.92 -18.77 -8.76
CA ARG A 347 -15.00 -18.76 -7.78
C ARG A 347 -15.62 -20.14 -7.59
N ILE A 348 -15.79 -20.89 -8.67
CA ILE A 348 -16.30 -22.27 -8.62
C ILE A 348 -15.30 -23.15 -7.88
N ASN A 349 -14.01 -23.05 -8.21
CA ASN A 349 -12.96 -23.82 -7.53
C ASN A 349 -12.85 -23.49 -6.03
N GLU A 350 -12.91 -22.21 -5.65
CA GLU A 350 -12.89 -21.80 -4.24
C GLU A 350 -14.14 -22.26 -3.49
N PHE A 351 -15.31 -22.24 -4.13
CA PHE A 351 -16.52 -22.80 -3.56
C PHE A 351 -16.39 -24.31 -3.29
N VAL A 352 -15.86 -25.07 -4.26
CA VAL A 352 -15.58 -26.51 -4.11
C VAL A 352 -14.59 -26.77 -2.96
N LYS A 353 -13.47 -26.04 -2.91
CA LYS A 353 -12.47 -26.16 -1.83
C LYS A 353 -13.12 -25.90 -0.47
N ARG A 354 -13.93 -24.84 -0.37
CA ARG A 354 -14.63 -24.47 0.87
C ARG A 354 -15.66 -25.53 1.29
N ALA A 355 -16.41 -26.07 0.34
CA ALA A 355 -17.34 -27.17 0.59
C ALA A 355 -16.60 -28.39 1.18
N ARG A 356 -15.49 -28.82 0.57
CA ARG A 356 -14.67 -29.92 1.11
C ARG A 356 -14.13 -29.62 2.50
N ALA A 357 -13.58 -28.43 2.72
CA ALA A 357 -13.10 -28.00 4.04
C ALA A 357 -14.21 -28.03 5.11
N ALA A 358 -15.43 -27.59 4.77
CA ALA A 358 -16.58 -27.67 5.66
C ALA A 358 -16.99 -29.12 5.97
N LYS A 359 -16.95 -30.01 4.97
CA LYS A 359 -17.19 -31.46 5.15
C LYS A 359 -16.22 -32.07 6.15
N ILE A 360 -14.93 -31.82 5.95
CA ILE A 360 -13.85 -32.35 6.79
C ILE A 360 -13.96 -31.79 8.21
N HIS A 361 -14.20 -30.50 8.35
CA HIS A 361 -14.45 -29.88 9.65
C HIS A 361 -15.63 -30.55 10.37
N ALA A 362 -16.74 -30.82 9.68
CA ALA A 362 -17.89 -31.50 10.26
C ALA A 362 -17.55 -32.92 10.74
N TYR A 363 -16.73 -33.67 9.98
CA TYR A 363 -16.25 -34.99 10.41
C TYR A 363 -15.33 -34.93 11.62
N ILE A 364 -14.38 -33.99 11.64
CA ILE A 364 -13.48 -33.77 12.79
C ILE A 364 -14.30 -33.48 14.05
N ILE A 365 -15.20 -32.51 13.99
CA ILE A 365 -16.05 -32.11 15.13
C ILE A 365 -16.90 -33.29 15.62
N SER A 366 -17.51 -34.04 14.70
CA SER A 366 -18.31 -35.22 15.08
C SER A 366 -17.47 -36.35 15.66
N HIS A 367 -16.26 -36.58 15.16
CA HIS A 367 -15.34 -37.59 15.69
C HIS A 367 -14.90 -37.24 17.10
N LEU A 368 -14.45 -36.01 17.33
CA LEU A 368 -14.09 -35.53 18.67
C LEU A 368 -15.27 -35.64 19.64
N LYS A 369 -16.47 -35.31 19.19
CA LYS A 369 -17.70 -35.47 19.99
C LYS A 369 -18.01 -36.92 20.33
N LYS A 370 -17.74 -37.87 19.42
CA LYS A 370 -17.94 -39.32 19.60
C LYS A 370 -16.98 -39.90 20.63
N GLU A 371 -15.75 -39.40 20.69
CA GLU A 371 -14.72 -39.83 21.64
C GLU A 371 -14.91 -39.27 23.08
N MET A 372 -15.82 -38.30 23.27
CA MET A 372 -16.07 -37.71 24.58
C MET A 372 -16.88 -38.63 25.51
N PRO A 373 -16.51 -38.76 26.80
CA PRO A 373 -17.27 -39.55 27.76
C PRO A 373 -18.59 -38.86 28.13
N SER A 374 -19.64 -39.66 28.35
CA SER A 374 -20.99 -39.14 28.61
C SER A 374 -21.19 -38.59 30.03
N MET A 375 -20.45 -39.08 31.03
CA MET A 375 -20.67 -38.76 32.45
C MET A 375 -19.46 -38.09 33.12
N MET A 376 -18.39 -38.84 33.41
CA MET A 376 -17.24 -38.35 34.20
C MET A 376 -15.96 -38.24 33.36
N GLY A 377 -15.04 -37.36 33.74
CA GLY A 377 -13.72 -37.26 33.13
C GLY A 377 -13.65 -36.41 31.85
N LYS A 378 -14.71 -35.65 31.53
CA LYS A 378 -14.81 -34.83 30.31
C LYS A 378 -13.62 -33.88 30.11
N ALA A 379 -13.21 -33.15 31.14
CA ALA A 379 -12.07 -32.22 31.04
C ALA A 379 -10.77 -32.95 30.67
N LYS A 380 -10.48 -34.08 31.32
CA LYS A 380 -9.29 -34.90 31.05
C LYS A 380 -9.35 -35.53 29.65
N ALA A 381 -10.53 -35.97 29.22
CA ALA A 381 -10.73 -36.52 27.87
C ALA A 381 -10.56 -35.45 26.79
N GLN A 382 -11.12 -34.25 26.99
CA GLN A 382 -10.94 -33.12 26.08
C GLN A 382 -9.46 -32.76 25.96
N GLN A 383 -8.74 -32.62 27.07
CA GLN A 383 -7.30 -32.33 27.03
C GLN A 383 -6.54 -33.39 26.23
N ARG A 384 -6.82 -34.67 26.49
CA ARG A 384 -6.21 -35.78 25.75
C ARG A 384 -6.48 -35.72 24.24
N LEU A 385 -7.70 -35.38 23.84
CA LEU A 385 -8.08 -35.26 22.42
C LEU A 385 -7.40 -34.07 21.74
N VAL A 386 -7.26 -32.95 22.46
CA VAL A 386 -6.57 -31.75 21.99
C VAL A 386 -5.06 -32.00 21.86
N ASP A 387 -4.45 -32.68 22.84
CA ASP A 387 -3.03 -33.01 22.83
C ASP A 387 -2.69 -33.95 21.65
N ASN A 388 -3.54 -34.96 21.40
CA ASN A 388 -3.36 -35.96 20.33
C ASN A 388 -4.11 -35.60 19.03
N LEU A 389 -4.39 -34.32 18.78
CA LEU A 389 -5.25 -33.89 17.67
C LEU A 389 -4.77 -34.38 16.29
N GLU A 390 -3.46 -34.47 16.07
CA GLU A 390 -2.87 -35.00 14.83
C GLU A 390 -3.26 -36.47 14.57
N ASP A 391 -3.20 -37.30 15.61
CA ASP A 391 -3.64 -38.70 15.52
C ASP A 391 -5.14 -38.79 15.29
N GLU A 392 -5.93 -37.91 15.93
CA GLU A 392 -7.38 -37.86 15.72
C GLU A 392 -7.71 -37.46 14.27
N PHE A 393 -6.98 -36.52 13.66
CA PHE A 393 -7.11 -36.21 12.23
C PHE A 393 -6.79 -37.44 11.37
N GLY A 394 -5.72 -38.16 11.68
CA GLY A 394 -5.35 -39.39 10.98
C GLY A 394 -6.39 -40.53 11.10
N LYS A 395 -7.17 -40.58 12.19
CA LYS A 395 -8.32 -41.49 12.30
C LYS A 395 -9.45 -41.07 11.38
N VAL A 396 -9.86 -39.80 11.43
CA VAL A 396 -10.91 -39.24 10.56
C VAL A 396 -10.56 -39.42 9.09
N GLN A 397 -9.29 -39.18 8.73
CA GLN A 397 -8.79 -39.36 7.38
C GLN A 397 -9.01 -40.80 6.87
N ARG A 398 -8.67 -41.80 7.70
CA ARG A 398 -8.82 -43.22 7.34
C ARG A 398 -10.27 -43.69 7.35
N GLU A 399 -11.07 -43.26 8.33
CA GLU A 399 -12.48 -43.64 8.43
C GLU A 399 -13.29 -43.15 7.22
N PHE A 400 -13.08 -41.90 6.80
CA PHE A 400 -13.85 -41.26 5.73
C PHE A 400 -13.12 -41.16 4.39
N HIS A 401 -11.92 -41.75 4.27
CA HIS A 401 -11.14 -41.81 3.02
C HIS A 401 -10.83 -40.43 2.44
N LEU A 402 -10.41 -39.51 3.31
CA LEU A 402 -10.23 -38.10 2.96
C LEU A 402 -8.77 -37.82 2.57
N PRO A 403 -8.50 -36.89 1.63
CA PRO A 403 -7.15 -36.46 1.31
C PRO A 403 -6.50 -35.72 2.50
N ALA A 404 -5.26 -36.06 2.84
CA ALA A 404 -4.53 -35.37 3.92
C ALA A 404 -4.38 -33.85 3.66
N GLY A 405 -4.22 -33.46 2.39
CA GLY A 405 -4.03 -32.06 2.00
C GLY A 405 -5.23 -31.15 2.21
N ASP A 406 -6.44 -31.71 2.41
CA ASP A 406 -7.64 -30.92 2.67
C ASP A 406 -7.88 -30.69 4.20
N PHE A 407 -7.05 -31.28 5.07
CA PHE A 407 -7.15 -31.06 6.52
C PHE A 407 -6.55 -29.71 6.93
N PRO A 408 -7.13 -29.04 7.95
CA PRO A 408 -6.59 -27.80 8.47
C PRO A 408 -5.26 -28.01 9.21
N GLY A 409 -4.48 -26.95 9.38
CA GLY A 409 -3.26 -26.99 10.19
C GLY A 409 -3.56 -27.33 11.65
N VAL A 410 -2.94 -28.40 12.16
CA VAL A 410 -3.20 -28.97 13.49
C VAL A 410 -3.01 -27.95 14.61
N GLU A 411 -1.91 -27.23 14.61
CA GLU A 411 -1.58 -26.27 15.68
C GLU A 411 -2.60 -25.14 15.78
N HIS A 412 -2.94 -24.51 14.65
CA HIS A 412 -3.94 -23.45 14.63
C HIS A 412 -5.33 -23.99 15.03
N TYR A 413 -5.69 -25.19 14.55
CA TYR A 413 -6.96 -25.81 14.93
C TYR A 413 -7.01 -26.10 16.43
N ARG A 414 -5.90 -26.55 17.03
CA ARG A 414 -5.77 -26.82 18.47
C ARG A 414 -5.99 -25.55 19.29
N GLU A 415 -5.37 -24.44 18.91
CA GLU A 415 -5.55 -23.13 19.56
C GLU A 415 -7.03 -22.71 19.58
N VAL A 416 -7.69 -22.78 18.42
CA VAL A 416 -9.11 -22.43 18.31
C VAL A 416 -9.98 -23.40 19.13
N LEU A 417 -9.74 -24.71 19.00
CA LEU A 417 -10.50 -25.76 19.68
C LEU A 417 -10.47 -25.63 21.21
N ASN A 418 -9.36 -25.17 21.79
CA ASN A 418 -9.22 -24.94 23.22
C ASN A 418 -10.22 -23.92 23.79
N SER A 419 -10.76 -23.03 22.96
CA SER A 419 -11.80 -22.07 23.36
C SER A 419 -13.22 -22.66 23.43
N TYR A 420 -13.39 -23.93 23.05
CA TYR A 420 -14.69 -24.61 22.99
C TYR A 420 -14.76 -25.83 23.93
N SER A 421 -15.98 -26.22 24.29
CA SER A 421 -16.25 -27.48 25.02
C SER A 421 -16.69 -28.56 24.04
N ILE A 422 -15.87 -29.60 23.86
CA ILE A 422 -16.14 -30.66 22.86
C ILE A 422 -17.44 -31.41 23.17
N ASP A 423 -17.80 -31.53 24.46
CA ASP A 423 -19.04 -32.18 24.86
C ASP A 423 -20.30 -31.37 24.49
N LYS A 424 -20.18 -30.12 24.05
CA LYS A 424 -21.30 -29.31 23.56
C LYS A 424 -21.46 -29.38 22.04
N PHE A 425 -20.54 -30.00 21.32
CA PHE A 425 -20.64 -30.11 19.87
C PHE A 425 -21.85 -30.94 19.43
N GLU A 426 -22.39 -30.56 18.29
CA GLU A 426 -23.44 -31.31 17.61
C GLU A 426 -22.91 -32.62 17.04
N LYS A 427 -23.79 -33.61 16.94
CA LYS A 427 -23.49 -34.84 16.21
C LYS A 427 -23.58 -34.57 14.71
N LEU A 428 -22.85 -35.35 13.91
CA LEU A 428 -22.97 -35.31 12.46
C LEU A 428 -24.43 -35.51 12.04
N LYS A 429 -24.89 -34.70 11.09
CA LYS A 429 -26.20 -34.82 10.44
C LYS A 429 -25.99 -35.43 9.05
N PRO A 430 -26.22 -36.74 8.83
CA PRO A 430 -25.91 -37.40 7.57
C PRO A 430 -26.59 -36.76 6.36
N LYS A 431 -27.82 -36.25 6.53
CA LYS A 431 -28.55 -35.53 5.47
C LYS A 431 -27.84 -34.27 4.96
N MET A 432 -27.15 -33.55 5.85
CA MET A 432 -26.40 -32.34 5.45
C MET A 432 -25.13 -32.70 4.69
N ILE A 433 -24.48 -33.80 5.07
CA ILE A 433 -23.31 -34.33 4.34
C ILE A 433 -23.74 -34.83 2.97
N GLN A 434 -24.85 -35.56 2.88
CA GLN A 434 -25.38 -36.02 1.61
C GLN A 434 -25.72 -34.84 0.68
N ALA A 435 -26.37 -33.80 1.18
CA ALA A 435 -26.66 -32.61 0.38
C ALA A 435 -25.38 -31.93 -0.16
N LEU A 436 -24.30 -31.94 0.63
CA LEU A 436 -23.01 -31.43 0.19
C LEU A 436 -22.37 -32.33 -0.88
N ASP A 437 -22.47 -33.64 -0.71
CA ASP A 437 -21.94 -34.62 -1.67
C ASP A 437 -22.73 -34.62 -2.98
N ASP A 438 -24.05 -34.45 -2.93
CA ASP A 438 -24.90 -34.32 -4.11
C ASP A 438 -24.58 -33.03 -4.88
N MET A 439 -24.37 -31.93 -4.14
CA MET A 439 -23.99 -30.65 -4.72
C MET A 439 -22.61 -30.70 -5.40
N LEU A 440 -21.62 -31.34 -4.76
CA LEU A 440 -20.29 -31.54 -5.36
C LEU A 440 -20.29 -32.53 -6.52
N GLY A 441 -21.08 -33.60 -6.43
CA GLY A 441 -21.07 -34.72 -7.37
C GLY A 441 -21.97 -34.54 -8.59
N TYR A 442 -23.04 -33.75 -8.48
CA TYR A 442 -24.04 -33.60 -9.54
C TYR A 442 -24.34 -32.13 -9.86
N GLU A 443 -24.62 -31.29 -8.86
CA GLU A 443 -25.07 -29.92 -9.11
C GLU A 443 -23.97 -29.02 -9.70
N ILE A 444 -22.76 -29.08 -9.17
CA ILE A 444 -21.62 -28.30 -9.72
C ILE A 444 -21.26 -28.75 -11.13
N PRO A 445 -21.09 -30.05 -11.43
CA PRO A 445 -20.88 -30.50 -12.81
C PRO A 445 -21.99 -30.06 -13.76
N GLU A 446 -23.26 -30.11 -13.32
CA GLU A 446 -24.39 -29.68 -14.14
C GLU A 446 -24.42 -28.17 -14.34
N LEU A 447 -24.07 -27.39 -13.31
CA LEU A 447 -23.84 -25.95 -13.44
C LEU A 447 -22.76 -25.68 -14.49
N LEU A 448 -21.62 -26.36 -14.43
CA LEU A 448 -20.51 -26.16 -15.37
C LEU A 448 -20.86 -26.52 -16.82
N LYS A 449 -21.78 -27.47 -17.06
CA LYS A 449 -22.26 -27.77 -18.42
C LYS A 449 -23.15 -26.67 -18.99
N ASN A 450 -23.98 -26.07 -18.14
CA ASN A 450 -25.01 -25.11 -18.56
C ASN A 450 -24.53 -23.66 -18.45
N PHE A 451 -23.57 -23.40 -17.57
CA PHE A 451 -22.97 -22.09 -17.36
C PHE A 451 -21.89 -21.85 -18.41
N ARG A 452 -22.07 -20.79 -19.20
CA ARG A 452 -21.02 -20.26 -20.07
C ARG A 452 -20.37 -19.07 -19.39
N ASN A 453 -19.05 -19.05 -19.38
CA ASN A 453 -18.31 -17.91 -18.87
C ASN A 453 -18.67 -16.69 -19.72
N PRO A 454 -19.27 -15.62 -19.14
CA PRO A 454 -19.70 -14.46 -19.93
C PRO A 454 -18.54 -13.64 -20.50
N TYR A 455 -17.30 -14.00 -20.13
CA TYR A 455 -16.06 -13.38 -20.59
C TYR A 455 -15.29 -14.25 -21.60
N GLU A 456 -15.85 -15.39 -22.04
CA GLU A 456 -15.30 -16.22 -23.14
C GLU A 456 -15.66 -15.71 -24.54
#